data_AF-A0A4Z0KFA8-F1
#
_entry.id   AF-A0A4Z0KFA8-F1
#
_cell.length_a   1.000
_cell.length_b   1.000
_cell.length_c   1.000
_cell.angle_alpha   90.00
_cell.angle_beta   90.00
_cell.angle_gamma   90.00
#
_symmetry.space_group_name_H-M   'P 1'
#
loop_
_entity.id
_entity.type
_entity.pdbx_description
1 polymer ?
#
loop_
_entity_poly.entity_id
_entity_poly.type
_entity_poly.pdbx_seq_one_letter_code
_entity_poly.pdbx_strand_id
1 'polypeptide(L)'
;LNDPQADRQQAQKLANSMKDRAENLMIVDLMRNDIGRVAVPGSVKVPELFVVEPFPAVHHLVSTITARLPATLHAPELLRAASPGGARPG
;
A
#
# COMPACT_ATOMS: atom_id res chain seq x y z
N LEU A 1 -10.45 -22.24 -11.31
CA LEU A 1 -9.90 -22.67 -10.01
C LEU A 1 -11.13 -22.90 -9.11
N ASN A 2 -11.59 -24.15 -8.93
CA ASN A 2 -12.94 -24.44 -8.40
C ASN A 2 -12.92 -25.25 -7.08
N ASP A 3 -11.98 -24.98 -6.17
CA ASP A 3 -12.02 -25.57 -4.82
C ASP A 3 -12.11 -24.48 -3.74
N PRO A 4 -13.31 -24.24 -3.17
CA PRO A 4 -13.54 -23.22 -2.14
C PRO A 4 -12.91 -23.55 -0.77
N GLN A 5 -12.41 -24.77 -0.55
CA GLN A 5 -11.60 -25.08 0.64
C GLN A 5 -10.14 -24.71 0.42
N ALA A 6 -9.58 -25.03 -0.75
CA ALA A 6 -8.22 -24.61 -1.11
C ALA A 6 -8.07 -23.09 -1.11
N ASP A 7 -9.10 -22.38 -1.60
CA ASP A 7 -9.16 -20.92 -1.63
C ASP A 7 -9.08 -20.30 -0.23
N ARG A 8 -9.89 -20.82 0.72
CA ARG A 8 -9.87 -20.40 2.13
C ARG A 8 -8.54 -20.69 2.82
N GLN A 9 -7.91 -21.83 2.54
CA GLN A 9 -6.60 -22.15 3.09
C GLN A 9 -5.51 -21.21 2.57
N GLN A 10 -5.58 -20.82 1.29
CA GLN A 10 -4.64 -19.87 0.70
C GLN A 10 -4.76 -18.49 1.36
N ALA A 11 -5.98 -18.00 1.55
CA ALA A 11 -6.25 -16.75 2.26
C ALA A 11 -5.73 -16.77 3.70
N GLN A 12 -5.94 -17.87 4.44
CA GLN A 12 -5.44 -18.03 5.81
C GLN A 12 -3.91 -18.12 5.88
N LYS A 13 -3.27 -18.80 4.92
CA LYS A 13 -1.81 -18.86 4.83
C LYS A 13 -1.22 -17.47 4.61
N LEU A 14 -1.78 -16.71 3.67
CA LEU A 14 -1.34 -15.34 3.39
C LEU A 14 -1.58 -14.43 4.60
N ALA A 15 -2.76 -14.51 5.22
CA ALA A 15 -3.09 -13.76 6.41
C ALA A 15 -2.08 -14.02 7.53
N ASN A 16 -1.62 -15.27 7.72
CA ASN A 16 -0.71 -15.65 8.81
C ASN A 16 0.78 -15.60 8.45
N SER A 17 1.12 -15.24 7.22
CA SER A 17 2.52 -15.19 6.79
C SER A 17 3.22 -13.96 7.38
N MET A 18 4.12 -14.20 8.33
CA MET A 18 4.95 -13.15 8.91
C MET A 18 5.84 -12.48 7.87
N LYS A 19 6.29 -13.23 6.85
CA LYS A 19 7.11 -12.71 5.76
C LYS A 19 6.33 -11.70 4.91
N ASP A 20 5.14 -12.08 4.45
CA ASP A 20 4.31 -11.21 3.60
C ASP A 20 3.87 -9.94 4.35
N ARG A 21 3.55 -10.07 5.65
CA ARG A 21 3.28 -8.90 6.51
C ARG A 21 4.49 -8.00 6.68
N ALA A 22 5.69 -8.55 6.88
CA ALA A 22 6.92 -7.77 7.02
C ALA A 22 7.26 -7.01 5.72
N GLU A 23 7.13 -7.67 4.57
CA GLU A 23 7.33 -7.05 3.25
C GLU A 23 6.29 -5.94 2.99
N ASN A 24 5.00 -6.20 3.28
CA ASN A 24 3.95 -5.20 3.15
C ASN A 24 4.19 -3.99 4.08
N LEU A 25 4.60 -4.22 5.33
CA LEU A 25 4.90 -3.15 6.27
C LEU A 25 6.07 -2.28 5.79
N MET A 26 7.13 -2.90 5.28
CA MET A 26 8.27 -2.17 4.72
C MET A 26 7.84 -1.26 3.56
N ILE A 27 6.98 -1.75 2.67
CA ILE A 27 6.43 -0.95 1.56
C ILE A 27 5.57 0.19 2.09
N VAL A 28 4.71 -0.09 3.08
CA VAL A 28 3.85 0.93 3.69
C VAL A 28 4.68 2.04 4.33
N ASP A 29 5.74 1.71 5.07
CA ASP A 29 6.60 2.71 5.70
C ASP A 29 7.38 3.55 4.68
N LEU A 30 7.87 2.94 3.60
CA LEU A 30 8.50 3.67 2.49
C LEU A 30 7.52 4.67 1.85
N MET A 31 6.32 4.20 1.51
CA MET A 31 5.28 5.03 0.90
C MET A 31 4.84 6.16 1.83
N ARG A 32 4.71 5.91 3.14
CA ARG A 32 4.38 6.94 4.14
C ARG A 32 5.47 8.00 4.23
N ASN A 33 6.74 7.61 4.19
CA ASN A 33 7.85 8.55 4.17
C ASN A 33 7.79 9.45 2.93
N ASP A 34 7.54 8.87 1.75
CA ASP A 34 7.56 9.61 0.49
C ASP A 34 6.36 10.55 0.38
N ILE A 35 5.16 10.07 0.71
CA ILE A 35 3.94 10.89 0.78
C ILE A 35 4.09 11.97 1.86
N GLY A 36 4.70 11.64 3.00
CA GLY A 36 4.91 12.56 4.12
C GLY A 36 5.77 13.79 3.77
N ARG A 37 6.60 13.71 2.73
CA ARG A 37 7.41 14.85 2.25
C ARG A 37 6.59 15.92 1.53
N VAL A 38 5.46 15.55 0.96
CA VAL A 38 4.61 16.44 0.13
C VAL A 38 3.20 16.65 0.69
N ALA A 39 2.79 15.83 1.65
CA ALA A 39 1.49 15.95 2.32
C ALA A 39 1.51 17.00 3.45
N VAL A 40 0.31 17.42 3.87
CA VAL A 40 0.14 18.25 5.07
C VAL A 40 0.68 17.47 6.29
N PRO A 41 1.55 18.07 7.13
CA PRO A 41 2.07 17.41 8.32
C PRO A 41 0.97 16.80 9.20
N GLY A 42 1.16 15.56 9.64
CA GLY A 42 0.17 14.84 10.47
C GLY A 42 -1.06 14.30 9.72
N SER A 43 -1.17 14.53 8.40
CA SER A 43 -2.32 14.04 7.63
C SER A 43 -2.17 12.61 7.10
N VAL A 44 -0.95 12.07 7.06
CA VAL A 44 -0.66 10.71 6.57
C VAL A 44 -1.16 9.67 7.56
N LYS A 45 -2.06 8.79 7.12
CA LYS A 45 -2.71 7.75 7.92
C LYS A 45 -2.75 6.42 7.16
N VAL A 46 -2.76 5.33 7.91
CA VAL A 46 -2.94 3.97 7.37
C VAL A 46 -4.24 3.41 7.93
N PRO A 47 -5.41 3.72 7.33
CA PRO A 47 -6.69 3.24 7.84
C PRO A 47 -6.82 1.71 7.76
N GLU A 48 -6.15 1.07 6.80
CA GLU A 48 -6.23 -0.37 6.57
C GLU A 48 -4.82 -0.92 6.40
N LEU A 49 -4.47 -1.93 7.20
CA LEU A 49 -3.16 -2.55 7.20
C LEU A 49 -3.36 -4.08 7.22
N PHE A 50 -2.74 -4.77 6.25
CA PHE A 50 -2.80 -6.23 6.12
C PHE A 50 -4.20 -6.80 5.83
N VAL A 51 -4.98 -6.12 5.00
CA VAL A 51 -6.28 -6.60 4.53
C VAL A 51 -6.07 -7.66 3.44
N VAL A 52 -6.70 -8.82 3.59
CA VAL A 52 -6.64 -9.86 2.56
C VAL A 52 -7.80 -9.67 1.59
N GLU A 53 -7.49 -9.25 0.36
CA GLU A 53 -8.50 -9.06 -0.69
C GLU A 53 -8.50 -10.23 -1.68
N PRO A 54 -9.68 -10.78 -2.02
CA PRO A 54 -9.81 -11.80 -3.04
C PRO A 54 -9.77 -11.17 -4.44
N PHE A 55 -8.85 -11.63 -5.29
CA PHE A 55 -8.82 -11.34 -6.71
C PHE A 55 -9.12 -12.60 -7.52
N PRO A 56 -9.59 -12.51 -8.79
CA PRO A 56 -10.12 -13.64 -9.56
C PRO A 56 -9.21 -14.86 -9.72
N ALA A 57 -7.91 -14.75 -9.41
CA ALA A 57 -6.95 -15.86 -9.47
C ALA A 57 -6.09 -16.04 -8.20
N VAL A 58 -6.00 -15.05 -7.32
CA VAL A 58 -5.10 -15.06 -6.15
C VAL A 58 -5.63 -14.14 -5.04
N HIS A 59 -5.21 -14.38 -3.81
CA HIS A 59 -5.44 -13.46 -2.70
C HIS A 59 -4.25 -12.50 -2.57
N HIS A 60 -4.53 -11.23 -2.27
CA HIS A 60 -3.51 -10.21 -2.06
C HIS A 60 -3.56 -9.64 -0.65
N LEU A 61 -2.39 -9.32 -0.09
CA LEU A 61 -2.27 -8.57 1.15
C LEU A 61 -2.18 -7.08 0.82
N VAL A 62 -3.27 -6.37 1.05
CA VAL A 62 -3.49 -4.97 0.68
C VAL A 62 -3.43 -4.10 1.93
N SER A 63 -2.82 -2.91 1.79
CA SER A 63 -2.80 -1.89 2.83
C SER A 63 -3.09 -0.53 2.19
N THR A 64 -3.93 0.25 2.84
CA THR A 64 -4.42 1.54 2.33
C THR A 64 -3.74 2.67 3.09
N ILE A 65 -3.15 3.63 2.35
CA ILE A 65 -2.54 4.84 2.90
C ILE A 65 -3.35 6.05 2.41
N THR A 66 -3.68 6.96 3.32
CA THR A 66 -4.40 8.21 3.01
C THR A 66 -3.60 9.41 3.49
N ALA A 67 -3.66 10.52 2.76
CA ALA A 67 -3.00 11.76 3.12
C ALA A 67 -3.73 12.96 2.53
N ARG A 68 -3.49 14.16 3.08
CA ARG A 68 -4.03 15.41 2.55
C ARG A 68 -2.92 16.18 1.84
N LEU A 69 -3.16 16.57 0.59
CA LEU A 69 -2.26 17.48 -0.12
C LEU A 69 -2.45 18.93 0.35
N PRO A 70 -1.37 19.73 0.46
CA PRO A 70 -1.46 21.17 0.64
C PRO A 70 -2.25 21.82 -0.49
N ALA A 71 -2.94 22.93 -0.21
CA ALA A 71 -3.71 23.65 -1.23
C ALA A 71 -2.86 24.19 -2.40
N THR A 72 -1.55 24.27 -2.20
CA THR A 72 -0.56 24.72 -3.18
C THR A 72 -0.04 23.60 -4.10
N LEU A 73 -0.37 22.34 -3.82
CA LEU A 73 0.10 21.17 -4.55
C LEU A 73 -1.08 20.46 -5.23
N HIS A 74 -0.88 20.10 -6.50
CA HIS A 74 -1.89 19.39 -7.29
C HIS A 74 -1.55 17.89 -7.41
N ALA A 75 -2.58 17.07 -7.66
CA ALA A 75 -2.46 15.60 -7.77
C ALA A 75 -1.32 15.08 -8.68
N PRO A 76 -0.95 15.73 -9.80
CA PRO A 76 0.18 15.28 -10.62
C PRO A 76 1.53 15.33 -9.89
N GLU A 77 1.73 16.28 -8.98
CA GLU A 77 2.97 16.42 -8.19
C GLU A 77 3.10 15.29 -7.17
N LEU A 78 1.97 14.78 -6.65
CA LEU A 78 1.94 13.59 -5.81
C LEU A 78 2.36 12.35 -6.59
N LEU A 79 1.87 12.19 -7.83
CA LEU A 79 2.27 11.06 -8.68
C LEU A 79 3.77 11.09 -8.98
N ARG A 80 4.38 12.26 -9.17
CA ARG A 80 5.84 12.37 -9.30
C ARG A 80 6.57 11.96 -8.03
N ALA A 81 6.07 12.37 -6.86
CA ALA A 81 6.67 12.05 -5.57
C ALA A 81 6.52 10.56 -5.19
N ALA A 82 5.41 9.92 -5.59
CA ALA A 82 5.09 8.52 -5.28
C ALA A 82 5.44 7.54 -6.41
N SER A 83 5.91 8.02 -7.56
CA SER A 83 6.35 7.16 -8.65
C SER A 83 7.61 6.40 -8.21
N PRO A 84 7.69 5.07 -8.44
CA PRO A 84 8.91 4.29 -8.21
C PRO A 84 9.97 4.74 -9.23
N GLY A 85 10.62 5.87 -8.94
CA GLY A 85 11.41 6.58 -9.93
C GLY A 85 11.60 8.06 -9.61
N GLY A 86 11.91 8.42 -8.36
CA GLY A 86 12.46 9.74 -7.99
C GLY A 86 13.81 10.08 -8.65
N ALA A 87 14.07 9.60 -9.87
CA ALA A 87 15.15 10.05 -10.72
C ALA A 87 14.70 11.35 -11.41
N ARG A 88 15.22 12.46 -10.91
CA ARG A 88 15.25 13.79 -11.52
C ARG A 88 15.18 13.75 -13.06
N PRO A 89 14.20 14.41 -13.71
CA PRO A 89 14.43 14.89 -15.07
C PRO A 89 15.36 16.09 -14.96
N GLY A 90 16.51 16.02 -15.64
CA GLY A 90 17.31 17.21 -15.94
C GLY A 90 16.60 18.10 -16.96
#